data_AF-A0A3E0PXG4-F1
#
_entry.id   AF-A0A3E0PXG4-F1
#
_cell.length_a   1.000
_cell.length_b   1.000
_cell.length_c   1.000
_cell.angle_alpha   90.00
_cell.angle_beta   90.00
_cell.angle_gamma   90.00
#
_symmetry.space_group_name_H-M   'P 1'
#
loop_
_entity.id
_entity.type
_entity.pdbx_description
1 polymer ?
#
loop_
_entity_poly.entity_id
_entity_poly.type
_entity_poly.pdbx_seq_one_letter_code
_entity_poly.pdbx_strand_id
1 'polypeptide(L)'
;MDPKATAFASEAISSVGRGDVPSARTSIAQACDIDRAFFRLADAIYLACSELERDGEVTTATWNTLGDAVGSGELLAVVEASRTA
;
A
#
# COMPACT_ATOMS: atom_id res chain seq x y z
N MET A 1 -14.05 3.64 7.84
CA MET A 1 -12.98 2.66 8.02
C MET A 1 -12.57 2.66 9.48
N ASP A 2 -12.18 1.49 9.99
CA ASP A 2 -11.62 1.40 11.34
C ASP A 2 -10.27 2.14 11.40
N PRO A 3 -10.04 3.05 12.37
CA PRO A 3 -8.81 3.85 12.44
C PRO A 3 -7.53 3.01 12.55
N LYS A 4 -7.61 1.84 13.20
CA LYS A 4 -6.48 0.93 13.33
C LYS A 4 -6.18 0.24 12.01
N ALA A 5 -7.22 -0.17 11.27
CA ALA A 5 -7.05 -0.72 9.93
C ALA A 5 -6.44 0.31 8.98
N THR A 6 -6.90 1.57 9.03
CA THR A 6 -6.31 2.68 8.26
C THR A 6 -4.84 2.90 8.62
N ALA A 7 -4.46 2.84 9.90
CA ALA A 7 -3.06 3.00 10.31
C ALA A 7 -2.17 1.90 9.72
N PHE A 8 -2.63 0.64 9.71
CA PHE A 8 -1.91 -0.45 9.07
C PHE A 8 -1.85 -0.31 7.53
N ALA A 9 -2.93 0.14 6.90
CA ALA A 9 -2.93 0.42 5.46
C ALA A 9 -1.93 1.53 5.09
N SER A 10 -1.86 2.59 5.89
CA SER A 10 -0.88 3.66 5.74
C SER A 10 0.56 3.13 5.84
N GLU A 11 0.83 2.32 6.86
CA GLU A 11 2.15 1.71 7.05
C GLU A 11 2.54 0.78 5.90
N ALA A 12 1.57 0.05 5.34
CA ALA A 12 1.82 -0.80 4.17
C ALA A 12 2.27 0.05 2.96
N ILE A 13 1.58 1.15 2.68
CA ILE A 13 1.92 2.06 1.57
C ILE A 13 3.30 2.69 1.79
N SER A 14 3.58 3.19 3.00
CA SER A 14 4.88 3.77 3.32
C SER A 14 6.01 2.74 3.25
N SER A 15 5.76 1.48 3.61
CA SER A 15 6.73 0.39 3.47
C SER A 15 7.06 0.10 2.00
N VAL A 16 6.07 0.16 1.11
CA VAL A 16 6.30 0.08 -0.34
C VAL A 16 7.22 1.21 -0.81
N GLY A 17 6.98 2.46 -0.38
CA GLY A 17 7.83 3.60 -0.72
C GLY A 17 9.29 3.43 -0.27
N ARG A 18 9.52 2.71 0.83
CA ARG A 18 10.87 2.39 1.34
C ARG A 18 11.48 1.13 0.74
N GLY A 19 10.76 0.41 -0.13
CA GLY A 19 11.20 -0.88 -0.66
C GLY A 19 11.16 -2.02 0.37
N ASP A 20 10.50 -1.85 1.51
CA ASP A 20 10.40 -2.86 2.57
C ASP A 20 9.22 -3.80 2.34
N VAL A 21 9.45 -4.82 1.50
CA VAL A 21 8.44 -5.81 1.11
C VAL A 21 7.87 -6.61 2.30
N PRO A 22 8.68 -7.15 3.23
CA PRO A 22 8.15 -7.86 4.39
C PRO A 22 7.20 -7.03 5.25
N SER A 23 7.57 -5.77 5.53
CA SER A 23 6.71 -4.87 6.32
C SER A 23 5.44 -4.50 5.57
N ALA A 24 5.52 -4.23 4.26
CA ALA A 24 4.34 -3.92 3.44
C ALA A 24 3.30 -5.05 3.48
N ARG A 25 3.74 -6.30 3.26
CA ARG A 25 2.86 -7.49 3.29
C ARG A 25 2.25 -7.73 4.67
N THR A 26 3.05 -7.58 5.72
CA THR A 26 2.58 -7.77 7.10
C THR A 26 1.51 -6.75 7.47
N SER A 27 1.78 -5.48 7.22
CA SER A 27 0.86 -4.39 7.56
C SER A 27 -0.45 -4.48 6.77
N ILE A 28 -0.41 -4.80 5.47
CA ILE A 28 -1.66 -4.90 4.70
C ILE A 28 -2.50 -6.12 5.11
N ALA A 29 -1.88 -7.23 5.51
CA ALA A 29 -2.60 -8.37 6.09
C ALA A 29 -3.32 -7.98 7.39
N GLN A 30 -2.66 -7.22 8.27
CA GLN A 30 -3.26 -6.74 9.51
C GLN A 30 -4.43 -5.77 9.26
N ALA A 31 -4.33 -4.90 8.25
CA ALA A 31 -5.44 -4.04 7.84
C ALA A 31 -6.64 -4.86 7.36
N CYS A 32 -6.38 -5.89 6.54
CA CYS A 32 -7.39 -6.79 5.96
C CYS A 32 -8.09 -7.68 6.99
N ASP A 33 -7.38 -8.10 8.03
CA ASP A 33 -7.95 -8.86 9.16
C ASP A 33 -8.96 -8.04 9.96
N ILE A 34 -8.80 -6.72 9.99
CA ILE A 34 -9.69 -5.79 10.71
C ILE A 34 -10.82 -5.30 9.80
N ASP A 35 -10.51 -4.86 8.58
CA ASP A 35 -11.48 -4.28 7.64
C ASP A 35 -11.23 -4.80 6.22
N ARG A 36 -12.17 -5.62 5.73
CA ARG A 36 -12.11 -6.22 4.39
C ARG A 36 -12.24 -5.20 3.26
N ALA A 37 -12.62 -3.95 3.55
CA ALA A 37 -12.58 -2.88 2.56
C ALA A 37 -11.18 -2.68 1.95
N PHE A 38 -10.12 -3.08 2.66
CA PHE A 38 -8.74 -2.97 2.19
C PHE A 38 -8.30 -4.08 1.24
N PHE A 39 -9.15 -5.05 0.86
CA PHE A 39 -8.74 -6.14 -0.05
C PHE A 39 -8.24 -5.62 -1.42
N ARG A 40 -8.87 -4.58 -1.98
CA ARG A 40 -8.38 -3.98 -3.24
C ARG A 40 -7.01 -3.32 -3.07
N LEU A 41 -6.78 -2.69 -1.92
CA LEU A 41 -5.47 -2.14 -1.59
C LEU A 41 -4.44 -3.26 -1.41
N ALA A 42 -4.83 -4.38 -0.81
CA ALA A 42 -3.98 -5.55 -0.66
C ALA A 42 -3.48 -6.08 -2.01
N ASP A 43 -4.36 -6.26 -2.98
CA ASP A 43 -3.97 -6.70 -4.32
C ASP A 43 -2.93 -5.75 -4.96
N ALA A 44 -3.14 -4.44 -4.81
CA ALA A 44 -2.23 -3.42 -5.31
C ALA A 44 -0.88 -3.40 -4.56
N ILE A 45 -0.87 -3.61 -3.24
CA ILE A 45 0.36 -3.74 -2.44
C ILE A 45 1.12 -5.00 -2.85
N TYR A 46 0.45 -6.14 -3.04
CA TYR A 46 1.10 -7.37 -3.49
C TYR A 46 1.71 -7.23 -4.90
N LEU A 47 1.04 -6.50 -5.80
CA LEU A 47 1.60 -6.14 -7.10
C LEU A 47 2.88 -5.30 -6.94
N ALA A 48 2.84 -4.23 -6.13
CA ALA A 48 4.01 -3.38 -5.87
C ALA A 48 5.17 -4.15 -5.25
N CYS A 49 4.90 -5.05 -4.30
CA CYS A 49 5.92 -5.92 -3.73
C CYS A 49 6.54 -6.85 -4.78
N SER A 50 5.74 -7.36 -5.72
CA SER A 50 6.26 -8.21 -6.79
C SER A 50 7.16 -7.43 -7.74
N GLU A 51 6.88 -6.16 -8.03
CA GLU A 51 7.74 -5.31 -8.85
C GLU A 51 9.04 -4.99 -8.10
N LEU A 52 8.98 -4.65 -6.81
CA LEU A 52 10.17 -4.43 -5.98
C LEU A 52 11.09 -5.66 -5.93
N GLU A 53 10.54 -6.85 -5.77
CA GLU A 53 11.32 -8.10 -5.74
C GLU A 53 11.96 -8.43 -7.10
N ARG A 54 11.31 -8.06 -8.22
CA ARG A 54 11.76 -8.40 -9.57
C ARG A 54 12.68 -7.36 -10.18
N ASP A 55 12.26 -6.11 -10.10
CA ASP A 55 12.78 -4.99 -10.87
C ASP A 55 13.45 -3.95 -9.96
N GLY A 56 13.30 -4.08 -8.63
CA GLY A 56 13.90 -3.17 -7.64
C GLY A 56 13.19 -1.83 -7.49
N GLU A 57 12.11 -1.62 -8.24
CA GLU A 57 11.32 -0.39 -8.26
C GLU A 57 9.84 -0.69 -8.48
N VAL A 58 8.97 0.24 -8.04
CA VAL A 58 7.52 0.19 -8.31
C VAL A 58 7.22 1.08 -9.50
N THR A 59 6.51 0.53 -10.48
CA THR A 59 6.16 1.26 -11.69
C THR A 59 5.16 2.38 -11.42
N THR A 60 5.16 3.39 -12.27
CA THR A 60 4.15 4.47 -12.23
C THR A 60 2.72 3.93 -12.33
N ALA A 61 2.49 2.88 -13.12
CA ALA A 61 1.18 2.26 -13.25
C ALA A 61 0.71 1.62 -11.93
N THR A 62 1.61 0.96 -11.21
CA THR A 62 1.31 0.35 -9.92
C THR A 62 1.07 1.40 -8.84
N TRP A 63 1.83 2.50 -8.82
CA TRP A 63 1.52 3.65 -7.96
C TRP A 63 0.14 4.24 -8.22
N ASN A 64 -0.27 4.38 -9.48
CA ASN A 64 -1.61 4.84 -9.81
C ASN A 64 -2.68 3.84 -9.35
N THR A 65 -2.41 2.53 -9.46
CA THR A 65 -3.31 1.47 -8.97
C THR A 65 -3.48 1.54 -7.44
N LEU A 66 -2.41 1.84 -6.69
CA LEU A 66 -2.48 2.10 -5.25
C LEU A 66 -3.37 3.31 -4.94
N GLY A 67 -3.22 4.40 -5.70
CA GLY A 67 -4.06 5.59 -5.58
C GLY A 67 -5.54 5.30 -5.82
N ASP A 68 -5.85 4.56 -6.90
CA ASP A 68 -7.22 4.16 -7.22
C ASP A 68 -7.84 3.25 -6.16
N ALA A 69 -7.03 2.38 -5.54
CA ALA A 69 -7.48 1.45 -4.50
C ALA A 69 -7.87 2.15 -3.20
N VAL A 70 -7.21 3.25 -2.85
CA VAL A 70 -7.53 4.05 -1.64
C VAL A 70 -8.55 5.16 -1.93
N GLY A 71 -8.75 5.52 -3.19
CA GLY A 71 -9.67 6.59 -3.59
C GLY A 71 -9.15 7.95 -3.17
N SER A 72 -9.96 8.73 -2.46
CA SER A 72 -9.58 10.06 -1.96
C SER A 72 -9.45 10.08 -0.44
N GLY A 73 -8.64 11.00 0.09
CA GLY A 73 -8.48 11.21 1.53
C GLY A 73 -7.05 10.97 2.03
N GLU A 74 -6.92 10.65 3.31
CA GLU A 74 -5.63 10.58 3.99
C GLU A 74 -4.69 9.53 3.39
N LEU A 75 -5.20 8.36 3.01
CA LEU A 75 -4.38 7.30 2.42
C LEU A 75 -3.88 7.66 1.02
N LEU A 76 -4.65 8.43 0.24
CA LEU A 76 -4.17 8.95 -1.04
C LEU A 76 -2.97 9.88 -0.84
N ALA A 77 -3.02 10.74 0.18
CA ALA A 77 -1.87 11.60 0.51
C ALA A 77 -0.63 10.77 0.90
N VAL A 78 -0.81 9.63 1.57
CA VAL A 78 0.29 8.71 1.90
C VAL A 78 0.86 8.06 0.64
N VAL A 79 0.02 7.65 -0.32
CA VAL A 79 0.47 7.11 -1.62
C VAL A 79 1.34 8.14 -2.35
N GLU A 80 0.85 9.37 -2.50
CA GLU A 80 1.57 10.43 -3.20
C GLU A 80 2.89 10.80 -2.51
N ALA A 81 2.91 10.87 -1.18
CA ALA A 81 4.13 11.13 -0.44
C ALA A 81 5.16 10.00 -0.59
N SER A 82 4.71 8.74 -0.54
CA SER A 82 5.57 7.56 -0.60
C SER A 82 6.18 7.35 -1.99
N ARG A 83 5.49 7.76 -3.05
CA ARG A 83 5.99 7.69 -4.44
C ARG A 83 7.22 8.58 -4.69
N THR A 84 7.37 9.65 -3.90
CA THR A 84 8.44 10.63 -4.06
C THR A 84 9.61 10.46 -3.10
N ALA A 85 9.54 9.47 -2.21
CA ALA A 85 10.55 9.17 -1.21
C ALA A 85 11.70 8.33 -1.79
#